data_AF-A0A0M0W860-F1
#
_entry.id   AF-A0A0M0W860-F1
#
_cell.length_a   1.000
_cell.length_b   1.000
_cell.length_c   1.000
_cell.angle_alpha   90.00
_cell.angle_beta   90.00
_cell.angle_gamma   90.00
#
_symmetry.space_group_name_H-M   'P 1'
#
loop_
_entity.id
_entity.type
_entity.pdbx_description
1 polymer ?
#
loop_
_entity_poly.entity_id
_entity_poly.type
_entity_poly.pdbx_seq_one_letter_code
_entity_poly.pdbx_strand_id
1 'polypeptide(L)'
;MSKVDVRVLNDLTESKKRVMTNVVQHLEQREMKKKSWRWQYSVMSIILTVCIGIFLYTQFSGSQEQSASIPTVLDEKFLSFYLETDPRVKDQKWSNDAKKQKFESFLQFESLYAYAQSKGIVPSQKQINEQLESLIELAINQNEAQFAKELQMLNLTKEEYIEQYFKSISYKIAIINSLMEQEKNQYKDVNRQILYFLVVKDAMNYLEKHYSQEIVALREKFDIPVGEKEIHSKNGLIVAIKEHEFLVVSYADKSDIGKLSIDDIVQKHGNGTWFPLIDGPTTLSLGDDVEVKYSTDLAGEQDDSKIRFADIDSMKILEEHQ
;
A
#
# COMPACT_ATOMS: atom_id res chain seq x y z
N MET A 1 -73.32 93.20 -13.29
CA MET A 1 -73.50 92.20 -12.22
C MET A 1 -74.54 91.19 -12.67
N SER A 2 -74.14 89.93 -12.87
CA SER A 2 -75.03 88.78 -13.04
C SER A 2 -74.43 87.62 -12.24
N LYS A 3 -75.28 86.96 -11.45
CA LYS A 3 -74.92 86.00 -10.39
C LYS A 3 -74.61 84.63 -11.01
N VAL A 4 -73.46 84.05 -10.68
CA VAL A 4 -73.13 82.65 -11.01
C VAL A 4 -73.70 81.74 -9.91
N ASP A 5 -74.42 80.72 -10.35
CA ASP A 5 -75.25 79.81 -9.56
C ASP A 5 -74.39 78.79 -8.78
N VAL A 6 -74.60 78.73 -7.47
CA VAL A 6 -73.88 77.90 -6.50
C VAL A 6 -74.64 76.57 -6.35
N ARG A 7 -74.48 75.63 -7.28
CA ARG A 7 -75.11 74.29 -7.18
C ARG A 7 -74.25 73.09 -7.60
N VAL A 8 -72.93 73.23 -7.71
CA VAL A 8 -72.04 72.10 -8.08
C VAL A 8 -70.87 71.94 -7.10
N LEU A 9 -71.13 72.02 -5.79
CA LEU A 9 -70.08 71.89 -4.76
C LEU A 9 -70.26 70.71 -3.80
N ASN A 10 -71.27 69.86 -3.97
CA ASN A 10 -71.60 68.83 -2.98
C ASN A 10 -71.69 67.38 -3.46
N ASP A 11 -71.15 67.04 -4.64
CA ASP A 11 -70.95 65.62 -4.99
C ASP A 11 -69.52 65.18 -4.68
N LEU A 12 -69.27 64.92 -3.38
CA LEU A 12 -68.01 64.38 -2.87
C LEU A 12 -67.99 62.84 -2.86
N THR A 13 -69.01 62.21 -3.44
CA THR A 13 -69.24 60.77 -3.36
C THR A 13 -68.19 59.99 -4.13
N GLU A 14 -67.81 60.47 -5.32
CA GLU A 14 -66.70 59.89 -6.09
C GLU A 14 -65.35 60.07 -5.40
N SER A 15 -65.11 61.24 -4.80
CA SER A 15 -63.83 61.55 -4.15
C SER A 15 -63.61 60.66 -2.92
N LYS A 16 -64.65 60.48 -2.09
CA LYS A 16 -64.60 59.53 -0.96
C LYS A 16 -64.40 58.08 -1.43
N LYS A 17 -65.07 57.67 -2.51
CA LYS A 17 -64.92 56.30 -3.04
C LYS A 17 -63.49 56.06 -3.53
N ARG A 18 -62.89 57.02 -4.24
CA ARG A 18 -61.49 56.95 -4.71
C ARG A 18 -60.48 56.89 -3.55
N VAL A 19 -60.68 57.71 -2.52
CA VAL A 19 -59.80 57.70 -1.33
C VAL A 19 -59.94 56.39 -0.57
N MET A 20 -61.16 55.89 -0.39
CA MET A 20 -61.41 54.65 0.34
C MET A 20 -60.85 53.43 -0.41
N THR A 21 -60.96 53.38 -1.75
CA THR A 21 -60.34 52.33 -2.57
C THR A 21 -58.80 52.38 -2.50
N ASN A 22 -58.20 53.58 -2.54
CA ASN A 22 -56.74 53.72 -2.41
C ASN A 22 -56.23 53.34 -1.00
N VAL A 23 -56.99 53.66 0.04
CA VAL A 23 -56.63 53.30 1.42
C VAL A 23 -56.76 51.78 1.64
N VAL A 24 -57.82 51.16 1.13
CA VAL A 24 -58.01 49.70 1.22
C VAL A 24 -56.93 48.96 0.41
N GLN A 25 -56.60 49.40 -0.80
CA GLN A 25 -55.49 48.82 -1.57
C GLN A 25 -54.13 48.95 -0.86
N HIS A 26 -53.87 50.08 -0.18
CA HIS A 26 -52.65 50.24 0.59
C HIS A 26 -52.61 49.41 1.89
N LEU A 27 -53.77 49.12 2.49
CA LEU A 27 -53.87 48.22 3.65
C LEU A 27 -53.69 46.76 3.24
N GLU A 28 -54.33 46.31 2.15
CA GLU A 28 -54.14 44.95 1.59
C GLU A 28 -52.69 44.70 1.14
N GLN A 29 -52.02 45.71 0.56
CA GLN A 29 -50.60 45.62 0.22
C GLN A 29 -49.67 45.56 1.43
N ARG A 30 -50.08 46.06 2.61
CA ARG A 30 -49.27 45.99 3.84
C ARG A 30 -49.38 44.65 4.56
N GLU A 31 -50.51 43.96 4.45
CA GLU A 31 -50.69 42.61 5.02
C GLU A 31 -50.01 41.52 4.18
N MET A 32 -49.84 41.72 2.87
CA MET A 32 -49.07 40.82 2.01
C MET A 32 -47.56 41.08 2.05
N LYS A 33 -46.97 41.22 3.25
CA LYS A 33 -45.53 41.01 3.40
C LYS A 33 -45.24 39.52 3.27
N LYS A 34 -44.87 39.09 2.06
CA LYS A 34 -44.30 37.76 1.80
C LYS A 34 -43.26 37.45 2.87
N LYS A 35 -43.58 36.47 3.73
CA LYS A 35 -42.67 35.90 4.72
C LYS A 35 -41.38 35.54 3.98
N SER A 36 -40.31 36.28 4.25
CA SER A 36 -39.12 36.23 3.42
C SER A 36 -38.53 34.83 3.51
N TRP A 37 -38.65 34.10 2.41
CA TRP A 37 -38.01 32.81 2.13
C TRP A 37 -36.48 32.99 2.01
N ARG A 38 -35.89 33.88 2.80
CA ARG A 38 -34.46 34.22 2.85
C ARG A 38 -33.74 33.51 3.97
N TRP A 39 -34.46 33.02 4.98
CA TRP A 39 -33.85 32.26 6.08
C TRP A 39 -33.26 30.93 5.60
N GLN A 40 -33.95 30.24 4.69
CA GLN A 40 -33.44 29.00 4.11
C GLN A 40 -32.19 29.23 3.26
N TYR A 41 -32.13 30.30 2.45
CA TYR A 41 -30.91 30.63 1.71
C TYR A 41 -29.76 31.09 2.62
N SER A 42 -30.05 31.78 3.73
CA SER A 42 -29.04 32.17 4.71
C SER A 42 -28.46 30.95 5.43
N VAL A 43 -29.31 30.02 5.86
CA VAL A 43 -28.87 28.79 6.54
C VAL A 43 -28.13 27.86 5.57
N MET A 44 -28.65 27.69 4.34
CA MET A 44 -27.96 26.90 3.31
C MET A 44 -26.64 27.54 2.88
N SER A 45 -26.56 28.87 2.83
CA SER A 45 -25.30 29.59 2.63
C SER A 45 -24.33 29.31 3.76
N ILE A 46 -24.74 29.42 5.03
CA ILE A 46 -23.87 29.15 6.18
C ILE A 46 -23.38 27.69 6.16
N ILE A 47 -24.27 26.73 5.91
CA ILE A 47 -23.92 25.31 5.81
C ILE A 47 -22.93 25.09 4.65
N LEU A 48 -23.20 25.66 3.47
CA LEU A 48 -22.32 25.56 2.32
C LEU A 48 -20.94 26.19 2.61
N THR A 49 -20.90 27.36 3.24
CA THR A 49 -19.64 28.03 3.60
C THR A 49 -18.87 27.25 4.67
N VAL A 50 -19.56 26.62 5.63
CA VAL A 50 -18.95 25.73 6.62
C VAL A 50 -18.46 24.44 5.97
N CYS A 51 -19.20 23.85 5.04
CA CYS A 51 -18.76 22.66 4.29
C CYS A 51 -17.59 22.97 3.36
N ILE A 52 -17.60 24.11 2.67
CA ILE A 52 -16.47 24.60 1.86
C ILE A 52 -15.29 24.92 2.78
N GLY A 53 -15.53 25.54 3.94
CA GLY A 53 -14.50 25.84 4.94
C GLY A 53 -13.88 24.58 5.53
N ILE A 54 -14.67 23.57 5.85
CA ILE A 54 -14.21 22.25 6.30
C ILE A 54 -13.50 21.53 5.16
N PHE A 55 -14.02 21.55 3.93
CA PHE A 55 -13.37 20.95 2.77
C PHE A 55 -12.01 21.60 2.48
N LEU A 56 -11.96 22.93 2.46
CA LEU A 56 -10.73 23.70 2.32
C LEU A 56 -9.81 23.49 3.52
N TYR A 57 -10.33 23.37 4.74
CA TYR A 57 -9.52 23.08 5.92
C TYR A 57 -8.98 21.65 5.88
N THR A 58 -9.76 20.64 5.51
CA THR A 58 -9.29 19.25 5.36
C THR A 58 -8.32 19.12 4.19
N GLN A 59 -8.52 19.90 3.13
CA GLN A 59 -7.55 19.99 2.03
C GLN A 59 -6.29 20.70 2.54
N PHE A 60 -6.35 21.93 3.07
CA PHE A 60 -5.16 22.68 3.51
C PHE A 60 -4.42 22.11 4.73
N SER A 61 -5.13 21.54 5.70
CA SER A 61 -4.53 20.83 6.86
C SER A 61 -4.07 19.42 6.50
N GLY A 62 -4.62 18.82 5.43
CA GLY A 62 -4.10 17.60 4.81
C GLY A 62 -3.03 17.84 3.73
N SER A 63 -2.88 19.07 3.22
CA SER A 63 -2.06 19.42 2.05
C SER A 63 -0.92 20.39 2.34
N GLN A 64 -0.63 20.71 3.59
CA GLN A 64 0.71 21.20 3.93
C GLN A 64 1.65 19.99 4.00
N GLU A 65 2.28 19.71 2.85
CA GLU A 65 3.39 18.77 2.57
C GLU A 65 3.13 17.49 1.76
N GLN A 66 1.89 17.14 1.37
CA GLN A 66 1.64 15.97 0.49
C GLN A 66 1.83 16.26 -1.02
N SER A 67 2.96 16.83 -1.46
CA SER A 67 3.21 17.06 -2.90
C SER A 67 3.97 15.94 -3.61
N ALA A 68 4.09 14.75 -3.00
CA ALA A 68 4.26 13.52 -3.76
C ALA A 68 2.88 12.93 -4.00
N SER A 69 2.37 13.00 -5.23
CA SER A 69 1.18 12.25 -5.63
C SER A 69 1.33 10.80 -5.19
N ILE A 70 0.36 10.26 -4.45
CA ILE A 70 0.38 8.86 -4.00
C ILE A 70 0.65 7.97 -5.22
N PRO A 71 1.75 7.21 -5.24
CA PRO A 71 2.07 6.36 -6.37
C PRO A 71 0.96 5.37 -6.72
N THR A 72 0.85 5.01 -7.99
CA THR A 72 -0.06 3.94 -8.38
C THR A 72 0.53 2.59 -8.01
N VAL A 73 -0.34 1.66 -7.60
CA VAL A 73 -0.01 0.24 -7.49
C VAL A 73 0.23 -0.30 -8.90
N LEU A 74 1.21 -1.19 -9.05
CA LEU A 74 1.64 -1.75 -10.34
C LEU A 74 2.04 -0.65 -11.35
N ASP A 75 2.93 0.25 -10.91
CA ASP A 75 3.44 1.33 -11.75
C ASP A 75 4.22 0.77 -12.95
N GLU A 76 3.58 0.80 -14.12
CA GLU A 76 4.15 0.31 -15.38
C GLU A 76 5.46 1.01 -15.75
N LYS A 77 5.57 2.31 -15.46
CA LYS A 77 6.75 3.10 -15.78
C LYS A 77 7.93 2.65 -14.92
N PHE A 78 7.68 2.38 -13.65
CA PHE A 78 8.66 1.77 -12.76
C PHE A 78 9.01 0.34 -13.20
N LEU A 79 8.02 -0.46 -13.60
CA LEU A 79 8.28 -1.82 -14.10
C LEU A 79 9.15 -1.84 -15.36
N SER A 80 8.84 -0.99 -16.35
CA SER A 80 9.64 -0.83 -17.57
C SER A 80 11.08 -0.54 -17.20
N PHE A 81 11.29 0.47 -16.34
CA PHE A 81 12.61 0.81 -15.83
C PHE A 81 13.29 -0.37 -15.11
N TYR A 82 12.58 -1.08 -14.21
CA TYR A 82 13.12 -2.18 -13.42
C TYR A 82 13.53 -3.40 -14.27
N LEU A 83 12.79 -3.66 -15.34
CA LEU A 83 13.10 -4.70 -16.32
C LEU A 83 14.22 -4.29 -17.28
N GLU A 84 14.29 -3.02 -17.69
CA GLU A 84 15.18 -2.52 -18.75
C GLU A 84 16.58 -2.09 -18.28
N THR A 85 16.86 -2.09 -16.97
CA THR A 85 18.09 -1.52 -16.38
C THR A 85 19.31 -2.45 -16.24
N ASP A 86 19.55 -3.41 -17.15
CA ASP A 86 20.96 -3.88 -17.33
C ASP A 86 21.58 -3.27 -18.60
N PRO A 87 22.38 -2.21 -18.45
CA PRO A 87 23.02 -1.51 -19.55
C PRO A 87 24.25 -2.20 -20.15
N ARG A 88 24.66 -3.38 -19.66
CA ARG A 88 25.82 -4.08 -20.23
C ARG A 88 25.50 -4.76 -21.55
N VAL A 89 24.23 -4.97 -21.89
CA VAL A 89 23.92 -5.81 -23.04
C VAL A 89 22.61 -5.39 -23.70
N LYS A 90 22.71 -4.51 -24.71
CA LYS A 90 21.65 -4.33 -25.74
C LYS A 90 21.26 -5.67 -26.41
N ASP A 91 22.08 -6.69 -26.24
CA ASP A 91 21.92 -8.05 -26.76
C ASP A 91 21.75 -9.15 -25.66
N GLN A 92 21.61 -8.84 -24.36
CA GLN A 92 21.18 -9.88 -23.41
C GLN A 92 19.68 -10.03 -23.63
N LYS A 93 19.34 -11.06 -24.38
CA LYS A 93 18.17 -11.82 -23.98
C LYS A 93 18.43 -12.27 -22.55
N TRP A 94 17.80 -11.57 -21.61
CA TRP A 94 17.55 -12.13 -20.29
C TRP A 94 17.05 -13.55 -20.52
N SER A 95 17.60 -14.52 -19.78
CA SER A 95 16.94 -15.82 -19.78
C SER A 95 15.48 -15.60 -19.37
N ASN A 96 14.60 -16.40 -19.92
CA ASN A 96 13.20 -16.39 -19.54
C ASN A 96 13.04 -16.43 -18.00
N ASP A 97 13.90 -17.20 -17.34
CA ASP A 97 13.95 -17.34 -15.88
C ASP A 97 14.36 -16.04 -15.18
N ALA A 98 15.40 -15.34 -15.64
CA ALA A 98 15.83 -14.08 -15.03
C ALA A 98 14.77 -12.97 -15.17
N LYS A 99 14.11 -12.90 -16.32
CA LYS A 99 13.04 -11.93 -16.59
C LYS A 99 11.82 -12.21 -15.70
N LYS A 100 11.46 -13.49 -15.57
CA LYS A 100 10.41 -13.95 -14.65
C LYS A 100 10.75 -13.60 -13.21
N GLN A 101 11.96 -13.93 -12.73
CA GLN A 101 12.38 -13.66 -11.37
C GLN A 101 12.26 -12.17 -11.02
N LYS A 102 12.72 -11.28 -11.89
CA LYS A 102 12.54 -9.83 -11.71
C LYS A 102 11.07 -9.42 -11.63
N PHE A 103 10.23 -9.95 -12.51
CA PHE A 103 8.81 -9.64 -12.49
C PHE A 103 8.16 -10.10 -11.18
N GLU A 104 8.48 -11.30 -10.69
CA GLU A 104 7.97 -11.77 -9.39
C GLU A 104 8.49 -10.91 -8.21
N SER A 105 9.75 -10.47 -8.25
CA SER A 105 10.28 -9.52 -7.25
C SER A 105 9.57 -8.16 -7.30
N PHE A 106 9.24 -7.67 -8.49
CA PHE A 106 8.40 -6.47 -8.64
C PHE A 106 7.02 -6.69 -8.05
N LEU A 107 6.36 -7.81 -8.33
CA LEU A 107 5.05 -8.13 -7.75
C LEU A 107 5.12 -8.20 -6.22
N GLN A 108 6.16 -8.80 -5.65
CA GLN A 108 6.35 -8.84 -4.20
C GLN A 108 6.49 -7.45 -3.58
N PHE A 109 7.21 -6.53 -4.24
CA PHE A 109 7.34 -5.15 -3.78
C PHE A 109 6.01 -4.40 -3.87
N GLU A 110 5.32 -4.51 -5.01
CA GLU A 110 4.01 -3.89 -5.22
C GLU A 110 2.93 -4.51 -4.32
N SER A 111 3.04 -5.78 -3.95
CA SER A 111 2.09 -6.45 -3.06
C SER A 111 2.14 -5.86 -1.66
N LEU A 112 3.34 -5.69 -1.10
CA LEU A 112 3.55 -5.05 0.20
C LEU A 112 3.03 -3.60 0.19
N TYR A 113 3.28 -2.86 -0.90
CA TYR A 113 2.77 -1.52 -1.07
C TYR A 113 1.24 -1.46 -1.09
N ALA A 114 0.61 -2.26 -1.95
CA ALA A 114 -0.85 -2.32 -2.10
C ALA A 114 -1.54 -2.77 -0.80
N TYR A 115 -0.95 -3.75 -0.11
CA TYR A 115 -1.46 -4.24 1.15
C TYR A 115 -1.35 -3.19 2.26
N ALA A 116 -0.23 -2.47 2.34
CA ALA A 116 -0.09 -1.36 3.29
C ALA A 116 -1.15 -0.26 3.05
N GLN A 117 -1.41 0.09 1.78
CA GLN A 117 -2.49 1.02 1.43
C GLN A 117 -3.86 0.49 1.84
N SER A 118 -4.13 -0.80 1.65
CA SER A 118 -5.40 -1.43 2.03
C SER A 118 -5.67 -1.36 3.55
N LYS A 119 -4.60 -1.36 4.36
CA LYS A 119 -4.66 -1.17 5.82
C LYS A 119 -4.78 0.30 6.24
N GLY A 120 -4.82 1.24 5.29
CA GLY A 120 -4.92 2.67 5.57
C GLY A 120 -3.64 3.29 6.13
N ILE A 121 -2.49 2.65 5.92
CA ILE A 121 -1.19 3.17 6.37
C ILE A 121 -0.80 4.35 5.47
N VAL A 122 -0.37 5.45 6.07
CA VAL A 122 0.10 6.63 5.35
C VAL A 122 1.45 7.04 5.95
N PRO A 123 2.53 7.07 5.15
CA PRO A 123 3.83 7.50 5.65
C PRO A 123 3.83 9.01 5.87
N SER A 124 4.53 9.47 6.91
CA SER A 124 4.79 10.89 7.12
C SER A 124 5.77 11.43 6.08
N GLN A 125 5.72 12.74 5.81
CA GLN A 125 6.67 13.38 4.90
C GLN A 125 8.11 13.19 5.34
N LYS A 126 8.35 13.20 6.66
CA LYS A 126 9.66 12.91 7.24
C LYS A 126 10.18 11.53 6.83
N GLN A 127 9.36 10.49 6.95
CA GLN A 127 9.75 9.14 6.54
C GLN A 127 10.04 9.06 5.03
N ILE A 128 9.24 9.73 4.19
CA ILE A 128 9.47 9.78 2.74
C ILE A 128 10.81 10.46 2.43
N ASN A 129 11.09 11.59 3.06
CA ASN A 129 12.33 12.34 2.87
C ASN A 129 13.56 11.54 3.34
N GLU A 130 13.47 10.86 4.48
CA GLU A 130 14.55 9.99 4.99
C GLU A 130 14.85 8.84 4.00
N GLN A 131 13.81 8.22 3.41
CA GLN A 131 14.02 7.20 2.38
C GLN A 131 14.61 7.78 1.09
N LEU A 132 14.18 8.98 0.68
CA LEU A 132 14.71 9.66 -0.48
C LEU A 132 16.19 10.00 -0.33
N GLU A 133 16.58 10.56 0.82
CA GLU A 133 17.97 10.84 1.15
C GLU A 133 18.82 9.56 1.15
N SER A 134 18.29 8.47 1.73
CA SER A 134 18.98 7.18 1.72
C SER A 134 19.17 6.62 0.32
N LEU A 135 18.17 6.70 -0.56
CA LEU A 135 18.30 6.25 -1.95
C LEU A 135 19.29 7.10 -2.75
N ILE A 136 19.29 8.42 -2.54
CA ILE A 136 20.26 9.33 -3.16
C ILE A 136 21.68 8.96 -2.71
N GLU A 137 21.89 8.74 -1.41
CA GLU A 137 23.20 8.38 -0.88
C GLU A 137 23.70 7.05 -1.48
N LEU A 138 22.87 6.01 -1.45
CA LEU A 138 23.23 4.67 -1.93
C LEU A 138 23.47 4.63 -3.45
N ALA A 139 22.56 5.20 -4.24
CA ALA A 139 22.63 5.08 -5.68
C ALA A 139 23.57 6.10 -6.32
N ILE A 140 23.59 7.32 -5.81
CA ILE A 140 24.30 8.44 -6.45
C ILE A 140 25.68 8.64 -5.83
N ASN A 141 25.77 8.69 -4.50
CA ASN A 141 27.03 9.06 -3.85
C ASN A 141 27.96 7.87 -3.71
N GLN A 142 27.43 6.67 -3.41
CA GLN A 142 28.22 5.46 -3.27
C GLN A 142 28.48 4.73 -4.60
N ASN A 143 27.71 5.03 -5.65
CA ASN A 143 27.81 4.37 -6.96
C ASN A 143 27.76 5.36 -8.14
N GLU A 144 28.39 6.53 -7.97
CA GLU A 144 28.33 7.67 -8.90
C GLU A 144 28.63 7.30 -10.35
N ALA A 145 29.65 6.46 -10.58
CA ALA A 145 30.05 6.04 -11.92
C ALA A 145 28.99 5.17 -12.61
N GLN A 146 28.26 4.34 -11.87
CA GLN A 146 27.15 3.56 -12.43
C GLN A 146 25.93 4.46 -12.67
N PHE A 147 25.60 5.31 -11.70
CA PHE A 147 24.48 6.23 -11.80
C PHE A 147 24.63 7.22 -12.97
N ALA A 148 25.82 7.78 -13.18
CA ALA A 148 26.10 8.66 -14.32
C ALA A 148 25.89 7.97 -15.68
N LYS A 149 26.19 6.67 -15.77
CA LYS A 149 25.90 5.88 -16.97
C LYS A 149 24.39 5.73 -17.16
N GLU A 150 23.66 5.35 -16.12
CA GLU A 150 22.20 5.21 -16.13
C GLU A 150 21.51 6.50 -16.61
N LEU A 151 21.91 7.66 -16.11
CA LEU A 151 21.40 8.96 -16.57
C LEU A 151 21.64 9.21 -18.07
N GLN A 152 22.86 8.93 -18.57
CA GLN A 152 23.18 9.10 -19.99
C GLN A 152 22.33 8.21 -20.89
N MET A 153 22.04 6.99 -20.47
CA MET A 153 21.27 6.04 -21.28
C MET A 153 19.79 6.35 -21.31
N LEU A 154 19.25 6.82 -20.19
CA LEU A 154 17.86 7.26 -20.09
C LEU A 154 17.64 8.64 -20.72
N ASN A 155 18.72 9.35 -21.06
CA ASN A 155 18.68 10.74 -21.49
C ASN A 155 17.92 11.63 -20.50
N LEU A 156 18.22 11.44 -19.20
CA LEU A 156 17.63 12.17 -18.09
C LEU A 156 18.71 12.91 -17.31
N THR A 157 18.35 14.07 -16.78
CA THR A 157 19.11 14.73 -15.71
C THR A 157 18.94 14.00 -14.39
N LYS A 158 19.83 14.28 -13.42
CA LYS A 158 19.73 13.74 -12.06
C LYS A 158 18.41 14.13 -11.41
N GLU A 159 17.99 15.38 -11.58
CA GLU A 159 16.77 15.93 -11.01
C GLU A 159 15.53 15.25 -11.61
N GLU A 160 15.49 15.07 -12.94
CA GLU A 160 14.40 14.34 -13.60
C GLU A 160 14.33 12.89 -13.13
N TYR A 161 15.47 12.22 -12.98
CA TYR A 161 15.52 10.85 -12.51
C TYR A 161 15.00 10.72 -11.06
N ILE A 162 15.40 11.64 -10.18
CA ILE A 162 14.93 11.69 -8.80
C ILE A 162 13.41 11.92 -8.76
N GLU A 163 12.91 12.87 -9.54
CA GLU A 163 11.49 13.19 -9.61
C GLU A 163 10.67 12.01 -10.12
N GLN A 164 11.16 11.37 -11.18
CA GLN A 164 10.45 10.34 -11.91
C GLN A 164 10.42 8.99 -11.19
N TYR A 165 11.51 8.62 -10.51
CA TYR A 165 11.66 7.29 -9.92
C TYR A 165 11.83 7.35 -8.41
N PHE A 166 12.83 8.08 -7.91
CA PHE A 166 13.17 8.01 -6.49
C PHE A 166 12.08 8.54 -5.57
N LYS A 167 11.37 9.61 -5.93
CA LYS A 167 10.25 10.08 -5.10
C LYS A 167 9.16 9.01 -4.93
N SER A 168 8.75 8.38 -6.03
CA SER A 168 7.74 7.32 -6.02
C SER A 168 8.21 6.11 -5.20
N ILE A 169 9.44 5.64 -5.46
CA ILE A 169 10.04 4.50 -4.75
C ILE A 169 10.20 4.80 -3.26
N SER A 170 10.64 6.02 -2.90
CA SER A 170 10.79 6.45 -1.51
C SER A 170 9.47 6.41 -0.75
N TYR A 171 8.39 6.85 -1.38
CA TYR A 171 7.05 6.75 -0.81
C TYR A 171 6.67 5.29 -0.56
N LYS A 172 6.85 4.41 -1.57
CA LYS A 172 6.54 2.98 -1.47
C LYS A 172 7.36 2.29 -0.38
N ILE A 173 8.66 2.59 -0.27
CA ILE A 173 9.50 2.04 0.79
C ILE A 173 9.06 2.54 2.17
N ALA A 174 8.76 3.84 2.31
CA ALA A 174 8.36 4.43 3.60
C ALA A 174 7.06 3.81 4.15
N ILE A 175 6.06 3.58 3.29
CA ILE A 175 4.81 2.93 3.69
C ILE A 175 5.01 1.43 3.99
N ILE A 176 5.84 0.72 3.20
CA ILE A 176 6.17 -0.70 3.46
C ILE A 176 6.90 -0.84 4.81
N ASN A 177 7.86 0.04 5.13
CA ASN A 177 8.53 0.03 6.43
C ASN A 177 7.52 0.26 7.58
N SER A 178 6.55 1.15 7.37
CA SER A 178 5.49 1.39 8.36
C SER A 178 4.57 0.17 8.54
N LEU A 179 4.25 -0.55 7.45
CA LEU A 179 3.58 -1.85 7.50
C LEU A 179 4.38 -2.84 8.34
N MET A 180 5.66 -3.04 8.01
CA MET A 180 6.50 -4.02 8.72
C MET A 180 6.61 -3.73 10.23
N GLU A 181 6.73 -2.47 10.63
CA GLU A 181 6.72 -2.08 12.05
C GLU A 181 5.35 -2.32 12.72
N GLN A 182 4.24 -2.08 12.01
CA GLN A 182 2.90 -2.40 12.51
C GLN A 182 2.73 -3.91 12.71
N GLU A 183 3.13 -4.72 11.73
CA GLU A 183 3.03 -6.19 11.79
C GLU A 183 3.92 -6.78 12.88
N LYS A 184 5.13 -6.23 13.08
CA LYS A 184 6.03 -6.62 14.17
C LYS A 184 5.39 -6.50 15.56
N ASN A 185 4.50 -5.52 15.76
CA ASN A 185 3.78 -5.37 17.02
C ASN A 185 2.71 -6.46 17.23
N GLN A 186 2.19 -7.03 16.14
CA GLN A 186 1.22 -8.13 16.16
C GLN A 186 1.92 -9.48 16.36
N TYR A 187 3.03 -9.70 15.65
CA TYR A 187 3.85 -10.91 15.70
C TYR A 187 5.02 -10.75 16.67
N LYS A 188 4.72 -10.64 17.98
CA LYS A 188 5.77 -10.54 19.01
C LYS A 188 6.63 -11.80 19.01
N ASP A 189 7.94 -11.61 19.20
CA ASP A 189 8.95 -12.67 19.30
C ASP A 189 9.14 -13.57 18.06
N VAL A 190 8.54 -13.20 16.91
CA VAL A 190 8.79 -13.85 15.61
C VAL A 190 10.07 -13.31 14.99
N ASN A 191 10.87 -14.19 14.40
CA ASN A 191 12.07 -13.77 13.68
C ASN A 191 11.70 -12.84 12.51
N ARG A 192 12.50 -11.79 12.27
CA ARG A 192 12.23 -10.78 11.23
C ARG A 192 12.04 -11.36 9.83
N GLN A 193 12.78 -12.42 9.49
CA GLN A 193 12.72 -13.07 8.18
C GLN A 193 11.44 -13.91 8.03
N ILE A 194 11.02 -14.60 9.10
CA ILE A 194 9.71 -15.28 9.13
C ILE A 194 8.57 -14.28 9.05
N LEU A 195 8.63 -13.18 9.82
CA LEU A 195 7.65 -12.10 9.74
C LEU A 195 7.54 -11.58 8.31
N TYR A 196 8.67 -11.36 7.64
CA TYR A 196 8.67 -10.96 6.24
C TYR A 196 7.93 -11.95 5.34
N PHE A 197 8.19 -13.25 5.45
CA PHE A 197 7.47 -14.25 4.65
C PHE A 197 5.97 -14.30 4.92
N LEU A 198 5.56 -14.18 6.20
CA LEU A 198 4.14 -14.12 6.59
C LEU A 198 3.44 -12.92 5.93
N VAL A 199 4.02 -11.73 6.07
CA VAL A 199 3.43 -10.49 5.54
C VAL A 199 3.43 -10.48 4.02
N VAL A 200 4.49 -10.98 3.38
CA VAL A 200 4.57 -11.12 1.92
C VAL A 200 3.46 -12.04 1.40
N LYS A 201 3.18 -13.16 2.07
CA LYS A 201 2.12 -14.08 1.64
C LYS A 201 0.76 -13.40 1.66
N ASP A 202 0.42 -12.73 2.75
CA ASP A 202 -0.84 -11.99 2.86
C ASP A 202 -0.94 -10.87 1.82
N ALA A 203 0.16 -10.15 1.62
CA ALA A 203 0.24 -9.07 0.66
C ALA A 203 0.08 -9.56 -0.79
N MET A 204 0.72 -10.68 -1.15
CA MET A 204 0.56 -11.33 -2.46
C MET A 204 -0.87 -11.82 -2.68
N ASN A 205 -1.48 -12.48 -1.68
CA ASN A 205 -2.88 -12.88 -1.74
C ASN A 205 -3.81 -11.68 -1.97
N TYR A 206 -3.55 -10.56 -1.31
CA TYR A 206 -4.28 -9.31 -1.52
C TYR A 206 -4.09 -8.78 -2.95
N LEU A 207 -2.84 -8.70 -3.41
CA LEU A 207 -2.52 -8.19 -4.74
C LEU A 207 -3.17 -9.04 -5.84
N GLU A 208 -3.06 -10.36 -5.78
CA GLU A 208 -3.67 -11.29 -6.74
C GLU A 208 -5.20 -11.17 -6.75
N LYS A 209 -5.82 -11.08 -5.57
CA LYS A 209 -7.27 -10.94 -5.44
C LYS A 209 -7.79 -9.63 -6.05
N HIS A 210 -7.04 -8.55 -5.92
CA HIS A 210 -7.51 -7.20 -6.28
C HIS A 210 -6.99 -6.67 -7.62
N TYR A 211 -5.88 -7.21 -8.14
CA TYR A 211 -5.18 -6.72 -9.33
C TYR A 211 -4.84 -7.84 -10.34
N SER A 212 -5.51 -8.99 -10.27
CA SER A 212 -5.23 -10.13 -11.16
C SER A 212 -5.24 -9.78 -12.65
N GLN A 213 -6.18 -8.94 -13.09
CA GLN A 213 -6.30 -8.55 -14.51
C GLN A 213 -5.13 -7.68 -14.94
N GLU A 214 -4.74 -6.71 -14.12
CA GLU A 214 -3.60 -5.82 -14.35
C GLU A 214 -2.29 -6.61 -14.37
N ILE A 215 -2.12 -7.57 -13.46
CA ILE A 215 -0.93 -8.46 -13.44
C ILE A 215 -0.84 -9.25 -14.74
N VAL A 216 -1.94 -9.84 -15.21
CA VAL A 216 -1.98 -10.58 -16.48
C VAL A 216 -1.64 -9.65 -17.65
N ALA A 217 -2.24 -8.46 -17.70
CA ALA A 217 -1.98 -7.49 -18.76
C ALA A 217 -0.50 -7.03 -18.79
N LEU A 218 0.11 -6.79 -17.63
CA LEU A 218 1.55 -6.47 -17.55
C LEU A 218 2.41 -7.66 -17.96
N ARG A 219 2.06 -8.88 -17.54
CA ARG A 219 2.78 -10.10 -17.90
C ARG A 219 2.79 -10.30 -19.42
N GLU A 220 1.65 -10.10 -20.08
CA GLU A 220 1.50 -10.15 -21.54
C GLU A 220 2.27 -9.01 -22.22
N LYS A 221 2.07 -7.77 -21.77
CA LYS A 221 2.69 -6.58 -22.37
C LYS A 221 4.21 -6.63 -22.38
N PHE A 222 4.81 -7.16 -21.31
CA PHE A 222 6.25 -7.28 -21.19
C PHE A 222 6.78 -8.65 -21.61
N ASP A 223 5.99 -9.52 -22.27
CA ASP A 223 6.40 -10.87 -22.67
C ASP A 223 7.11 -11.65 -21.53
N ILE A 224 6.50 -11.65 -20.35
CA ILE A 224 7.02 -12.36 -19.18
C ILE A 224 6.59 -13.82 -19.27
N PRO A 225 7.53 -14.77 -19.31
CA PRO A 225 7.19 -16.18 -19.47
C PRO A 225 6.41 -16.70 -18.25
N VAL A 226 5.40 -17.50 -18.55
CA VAL A 226 4.69 -18.29 -17.54
C VAL A 226 5.48 -19.58 -17.33
N GLY A 227 5.76 -19.93 -16.08
CA GLY A 227 6.44 -21.18 -15.76
C GLY A 227 6.27 -21.52 -14.30
N GLU A 228 6.60 -22.75 -13.93
CA GLU A 228 6.54 -23.20 -12.54
C GLU A 228 7.56 -22.43 -11.70
N LYS A 229 7.15 -22.01 -10.50
CA LYS A 229 8.07 -21.46 -9.49
C LYS A 229 9.14 -22.52 -9.23
N GLU A 230 10.40 -22.14 -9.08
CA GLU A 230 11.41 -23.10 -8.64
C GLU A 230 11.03 -23.55 -7.23
N ILE A 231 10.82 -24.86 -7.05
CA ILE A 231 10.44 -25.45 -5.77
C ILE A 231 11.58 -26.33 -5.31
N HIS A 232 12.15 -25.94 -4.18
CA HIS A 232 13.10 -26.73 -3.41
C HIS A 232 12.35 -27.60 -2.39
N SER A 233 12.99 -28.68 -1.95
CA SER A 233 12.46 -29.58 -0.93
C SER A 233 13.46 -29.74 0.21
N LYS A 234 12.94 -29.66 1.43
CA LYS A 234 13.67 -29.85 2.68
C LYS A 234 13.06 -31.02 3.44
N ASN A 235 13.83 -32.10 3.53
CA ASN A 235 13.48 -33.26 4.34
C ASN A 235 14.22 -33.21 5.68
N GLY A 236 13.53 -33.49 6.77
CA GLY A 236 14.15 -33.59 8.09
C GLY A 236 13.16 -33.70 9.22
N LEU A 237 13.71 -33.62 10.42
CA LEU A 237 12.96 -33.75 11.66
C LEU A 237 12.56 -32.37 12.18
N ILE A 238 11.36 -32.26 12.74
CA ILE A 238 10.95 -31.06 13.48
C ILE A 238 11.60 -31.06 14.86
N VAL A 239 12.46 -30.08 15.11
CA VAL A 239 13.20 -29.98 16.37
C VAL A 239 12.73 -28.84 17.26
N ALA A 240 11.97 -27.89 16.71
CA ALA A 240 11.34 -26.81 17.45
C ALA A 240 10.05 -26.34 16.79
N ILE A 241 9.06 -25.99 17.59
CA ILE A 241 7.81 -25.37 17.17
C ILE A 241 7.58 -24.16 18.09
N LYS A 242 7.32 -23.01 17.49
CA LYS A 242 6.86 -21.79 18.12
C LYS A 242 5.49 -21.42 17.54
N GLU A 243 4.87 -20.35 18.06
CA GLU A 243 3.52 -19.93 17.66
C GLU A 243 3.36 -19.72 16.14
N HIS A 244 4.39 -19.18 15.48
CA HIS A 244 4.33 -18.81 14.06
C HIS A 244 5.45 -19.40 13.21
N GLU A 245 6.30 -20.25 13.77
CA GLU A 245 7.45 -20.81 13.06
C GLU A 245 7.84 -22.17 13.60
N PHE A 246 8.40 -23.01 12.75
CA PHE A 246 8.92 -24.32 13.12
C PHE A 246 10.28 -24.56 12.45
N LEU A 247 11.12 -25.36 13.10
CA LEU A 247 12.50 -25.63 12.65
C LEU A 247 12.63 -27.07 12.21
N VAL A 248 13.06 -27.24 10.96
CA VAL A 248 13.40 -28.55 10.39
C VAL A 248 14.91 -28.70 10.32
N VAL A 249 15.44 -29.80 10.85
CA VAL A 249 16.86 -30.14 10.75
C VAL A 249 17.00 -31.47 10.01
N SER A 250 17.73 -31.44 8.90
CA SER A 250 18.02 -32.68 8.16
C SER A 250 18.93 -33.59 8.98
N TYR A 251 18.67 -34.89 8.93
CA TYR A 251 19.46 -35.93 9.62
C TYR A 251 19.50 -35.84 11.15
N ALA A 252 18.66 -34.99 11.76
CA ALA A 252 18.50 -34.96 13.21
C ALA A 252 17.85 -36.25 13.71
N ASP A 253 18.29 -36.70 14.89
CA ASP A 253 17.77 -37.89 15.55
C ASP A 253 16.71 -37.49 16.59
N LYS A 254 15.59 -38.23 16.67
CA LYS A 254 14.54 -37.99 17.68
C LYS A 254 15.10 -38.03 19.10
N SER A 255 16.16 -38.81 19.33
CA SER A 255 16.84 -38.92 20.62
C SER A 255 17.64 -37.68 21.02
N ASP A 256 17.90 -36.75 20.10
CA ASP A 256 18.52 -35.45 20.39
C ASP A 256 17.50 -34.46 21.01
N ILE A 257 16.21 -34.61 20.68
CA ILE A 257 15.13 -33.75 21.17
C ILE A 257 14.99 -33.90 22.70
N GLY A 258 14.97 -32.78 23.42
CA GLY A 258 14.88 -32.73 24.87
C GLY A 258 16.18 -33.04 25.62
N LYS A 259 17.25 -33.45 24.93
CA LYS A 259 18.60 -33.64 25.51
C LYS A 259 19.57 -32.54 25.12
N LEU A 260 19.48 -32.06 23.88
CA LEU A 260 20.32 -31.01 23.34
C LEU A 260 19.52 -29.70 23.20
N SER A 261 20.22 -28.57 23.27
CA SER A 261 19.61 -27.30 22.89
C SER A 261 19.40 -27.26 21.37
N ILE A 262 18.49 -26.39 20.89
CA ILE A 262 18.23 -26.24 19.44
C ILE A 262 19.53 -25.91 18.69
N ASP A 263 20.35 -25.01 19.24
CA ASP A 263 21.60 -24.62 18.62
C ASP A 263 22.60 -25.77 18.56
N ASP A 264 22.68 -26.61 19.60
CA ASP A 264 23.53 -27.81 19.59
C ASP A 264 23.07 -28.83 18.55
N ILE A 265 21.75 -29.02 18.40
CA ILE A 265 21.19 -29.91 17.37
C ILE A 265 21.57 -29.40 15.98
N VAL A 266 21.39 -28.10 15.71
CA VAL A 266 21.75 -27.52 14.42
C VAL A 266 23.26 -27.54 14.19
N GLN A 267 24.07 -27.28 15.21
CA GLN A 267 25.53 -27.31 15.09
C GLN A 267 26.04 -28.72 14.77
N LYS A 268 25.46 -29.74 15.41
CA LYS A 268 25.78 -31.16 15.19
C LYS A 268 25.45 -31.62 13.77
N HIS A 269 24.31 -31.20 13.22
CA HIS A 269 23.80 -31.72 11.93
C HIS A 269 23.98 -30.77 10.74
N GLY A 270 24.28 -29.49 10.98
CA GLY A 270 24.76 -28.54 9.97
C GLY A 270 23.73 -28.02 8.97
N ASN A 271 22.42 -28.19 9.21
CA ASN A 271 21.41 -27.91 8.18
C ASN A 271 20.01 -27.63 8.77
N GLY A 272 19.89 -26.57 9.56
CA GLY A 272 18.61 -26.13 10.14
C GLY A 272 17.89 -25.11 9.25
N THR A 273 16.57 -25.22 9.12
CA THR A 273 15.76 -24.24 8.40
C THR A 273 14.46 -23.93 9.15
N TRP A 274 14.27 -22.67 9.51
CA TRP A 274 13.02 -22.16 10.04
C TRP A 274 12.05 -21.89 8.91
N PHE A 275 10.80 -22.31 9.11
CA PHE A 275 9.68 -22.09 8.20
C PHE A 275 8.54 -21.40 8.94
N PRO A 276 7.78 -20.52 8.28
CA PRO A 276 6.56 -19.95 8.84
C PRO A 276 5.50 -21.05 9.00
N LEU A 277 4.82 -21.04 10.15
CA LEU A 277 3.68 -21.92 10.41
C LEU A 277 2.40 -21.25 9.88
N ILE A 278 2.12 -21.46 8.59
CA ILE A 278 0.92 -20.93 7.93
C ILE A 278 -0.03 -22.09 7.65
N ASP A 279 -1.25 -22.02 8.18
CA ASP A 279 -2.29 -23.04 7.97
C ASP A 279 -1.74 -24.48 8.16
N GLY A 280 -0.79 -24.64 9.09
CA GLY A 280 -0.08 -25.88 9.32
C GLY A 280 -1.06 -26.99 9.74
N PRO A 281 -0.72 -28.26 9.50
CA PRO A 281 -1.54 -29.36 10.00
C PRO A 281 -1.69 -29.20 11.50
N THR A 282 -2.92 -29.28 12.01
CA THR A 282 -3.26 -29.15 13.44
C THR A 282 -2.56 -30.18 14.35
N THR A 283 -1.75 -31.06 13.76
CA THR A 283 -1.11 -32.22 14.37
C THR A 283 0.42 -32.15 14.36
N LEU A 284 1.03 -31.05 13.92
CA LEU A 284 2.49 -30.91 13.86
C LEU A 284 3.11 -31.06 15.25
N SER A 285 4.05 -31.99 15.40
CA SER A 285 4.68 -32.33 16.67
C SER A 285 6.21 -32.34 16.58
N LEU A 286 6.87 -32.13 17.73
CA LEU A 286 8.32 -32.32 17.82
C LEU A 286 8.67 -33.78 17.53
N GLY A 287 9.66 -34.00 16.68
CA GLY A 287 10.07 -35.34 16.25
C GLY A 287 9.27 -35.90 15.08
N ASP A 288 8.37 -35.14 14.47
CA ASP A 288 7.78 -35.52 13.20
C ASP A 288 8.83 -35.41 12.08
N ASP A 289 8.88 -36.43 11.23
CA ASP A 289 9.62 -36.38 9.98
C ASP A 289 8.77 -35.68 8.93
N VAL A 290 9.32 -34.66 8.27
CA VAL A 290 8.59 -33.85 7.31
C VAL A 290 9.36 -33.64 6.02
N GLU A 291 8.60 -33.48 4.95
CA GLU A 291 9.03 -32.84 3.71
C GLU A 291 8.38 -31.46 3.62
N VAL A 292 9.19 -30.42 3.54
CA VAL A 292 8.75 -29.03 3.34
C VAL A 292 9.20 -28.55 1.98
N LYS A 293 8.26 -28.08 1.17
CA LYS A 293 8.52 -27.45 -0.12
C LYS A 293 8.53 -25.94 0.04
N TYR A 294 9.53 -25.31 -0.55
CA TYR A 294 9.76 -23.87 -0.46
C TYR A 294 10.39 -23.37 -1.74
N SER A 295 10.42 -22.06 -1.93
CA SER A 295 10.92 -21.44 -3.16
C SER A 295 12.01 -20.41 -2.93
N THR A 296 12.09 -19.87 -1.72
CA THR A 296 13.03 -18.81 -1.36
C THR A 296 13.53 -19.08 0.03
N ASP A 297 14.83 -18.88 0.24
CA ASP A 297 15.42 -18.91 1.55
C ASP A 297 16.43 -17.76 1.73
N LEU A 298 16.63 -17.41 2.99
CA LEU A 298 17.53 -16.37 3.45
C LEU A 298 18.48 -17.00 4.47
N ALA A 299 19.76 -16.68 4.36
CA ALA A 299 20.72 -16.99 5.42
C ALA A 299 20.34 -16.22 6.69
N GLY A 300 20.59 -16.79 7.87
CA GLY A 300 20.40 -16.05 9.12
C GLY A 300 21.28 -14.80 9.19
N GLU A 301 20.95 -13.88 10.10
CA GLU A 301 21.65 -12.59 10.27
C GLU A 301 23.16 -12.71 10.60
N GLN A 302 23.65 -13.92 10.87
CA GLN A 302 25.07 -14.23 11.01
C GLN A 302 25.56 -14.97 9.77
N ASP A 303 26.60 -14.44 9.12
CA ASP A 303 27.18 -14.89 7.83
C ASP A 303 27.72 -16.34 7.86
N ASP A 304 27.83 -16.93 9.06
CA ASP A 304 28.26 -18.32 9.32
C ASP A 304 27.12 -19.21 9.86
N SER A 305 25.88 -18.72 9.82
CA SER A 305 24.75 -19.43 10.43
C SER A 305 24.38 -20.69 9.64
N LYS A 306 24.51 -21.84 10.30
CA LYS A 306 23.94 -23.14 9.88
C LYS A 306 22.40 -23.16 9.86
N ILE A 307 21.78 -22.02 10.15
CA ILE A 307 20.32 -21.81 10.21
C ILE A 307 19.93 -20.92 9.03
N ARG A 308 18.98 -21.40 8.24
CA ARG A 308 18.33 -20.66 7.15
C ARG A 308 16.88 -20.37 7.53
N PHE A 309 16.27 -19.42 6.83
CA PHE A 309 14.86 -19.06 6.96
C PHE A 309 14.23 -19.14 5.59
N ALA A 310 13.17 -19.91 5.43
CA ALA A 310 12.56 -20.15 4.13
C ALA A 310 11.06 -19.88 4.15
N ASP A 311 10.52 -19.51 2.99
CA ASP A 311 9.07 -19.49 2.80
C ASP A 311 8.49 -20.91 2.82
N ILE A 312 7.16 -21.03 2.80
CA ILE A 312 6.50 -22.34 2.72
C ILE A 312 5.49 -22.34 1.59
N ASP A 313 5.66 -23.27 0.67
CA ASP A 313 4.70 -23.59 -0.37
C ASP A 313 3.75 -24.68 0.11
N SER A 314 4.33 -25.81 0.56
CA SER A 314 3.57 -26.94 1.07
C SER A 314 4.41 -27.77 2.05
N MET A 315 3.74 -28.54 2.91
CA MET A 315 4.39 -29.44 3.86
C MET A 315 3.62 -30.75 3.97
N LYS A 316 4.36 -31.85 4.14
CA LYS A 316 3.80 -33.17 4.40
C LYS A 316 4.56 -33.84 5.56
N ILE A 317 3.82 -34.43 6.50
CA ILE A 317 4.36 -35.36 7.50
C ILE A 317 4.61 -36.71 6.81
N LEU A 318 5.84 -37.20 6.91
CA LEU A 318 6.26 -38.47 6.38
C LEU A 318 5.94 -39.55 7.43
N GLU A 319 5.22 -40.59 7.01
CA GLU A 319 4.96 -41.74 7.89
C GLU A 319 6.29 -42.46 8.16
N GLU A 320 6.55 -42.81 9.43
CA GLU A 320 7.68 -43.66 9.77
C GLU A 320 7.55 -44.98 9.02
N HIS A 321 8.47 -45.27 8.09
CA HIS A 321 8.68 -46.64 7.66
C HIS A 321 9.28 -47.41 8.84
N GLN A 322 8.41 -48.11 9.58
CA GLN A 322 8.76 -49.04 10.66
C GLN A 322 9.71 -50.15 10.20
#